data_AF-A0A1G2U8S0-F1
#
_entry.id   AF-A0A1G2U8S0-F1
#
_cell.length_a   1.000
_cell.length_b   1.000
_cell.length_c   1.000
_cell.angle_alpha   90.00
_cell.angle_beta   90.00
_cell.angle_gamma   90.00
#
_symmetry.space_group_name_H-M   'P 1'
#
loop_
_entity.id
_entity.type
_entity.pdbx_description
1 polymer ?
#
loop_
_entity_poly.entity_id
_entity_poly.type
_entity_poly.pdbx_seq_one_letter_code
_entity_poly.pdbx_strand_id
1 'polypeptide(L)'
;MTKYINFAKDTMIKSSKKFKYITRQCSICGKDTKILLYTNGKHEGAYYFGKIPISSKKELDSAIKAGTHKVKVGKMTMDVMNKDPKPYKHVEYWECQKCYNKITK
;
A
#
# COMPACT_ATOMS: atom_id res chain seq x y z
N MET A 1 -44.85 23.05 17.01
CA MET A 1 -43.88 21.95 17.14
C MET A 1 -43.25 21.62 15.79
N THR A 2 -42.58 22.59 15.15
CA THR A 2 -42.18 22.46 13.73
C THR A 2 -40.68 22.68 13.50
N LYS A 3 -39.90 22.93 14.56
CA LYS A 3 -38.45 23.13 14.47
C LYS A 3 -37.62 21.83 14.51
N TYR A 4 -38.21 20.69 14.87
CA TYR A 4 -37.47 19.43 15.03
C TYR A 4 -37.32 18.60 13.74
N ILE A 5 -38.09 18.89 12.68
CA ILE A 5 -38.02 18.11 11.43
C ILE A 5 -36.79 18.52 10.58
N ASN A 6 -36.28 19.74 10.75
CA ASN A 6 -35.16 20.24 9.94
C ASN A 6 -33.78 19.75 10.42
N PHE A 7 -33.65 19.29 11.67
CA PHE A 7 -32.35 18.80 12.18
C PHE A 7 -31.99 17.41 11.64
N ALA A 8 -32.98 16.60 11.28
CA ALA A 8 -32.79 15.27 10.70
C ALA A 8 -32.42 15.31 9.21
N LYS A 9 -32.73 16.41 8.50
CA LYS A 9 -32.31 16.59 7.10
C LYS A 9 -30.89 17.12 6.98
N ASP A 10 -30.43 17.95 7.93
CA ASP A 10 -29.06 18.49 7.93
C ASP A 10 -27.99 17.46 8.36
N THR A 11 -28.39 16.36 8.99
CA THR A 11 -27.49 15.23 9.34
C THR A 11 -27.48 14.11 8.30
N MET A 12 -28.34 14.17 7.28
CA MET A 12 -28.35 13.25 6.13
C MET A 12 -27.74 13.86 4.87
N ILE A 13 -27.09 15.03 4.99
CA ILE A 13 -26.36 15.69 3.91
C ILE A 13 -24.99 16.08 4.45
N LYS A 14 -24.06 15.12 4.57
CA LYS A 14 -22.62 15.47 4.57
C LYS A 14 -21.77 14.27 4.19
N SER A 15 -21.27 14.37 2.96
CA SER A 15 -20.33 13.49 2.30
C SER A 15 -20.96 12.25 1.67
N SER A 16 -21.53 12.46 0.48
CA SER A 16 -21.26 11.54 -0.62
C SER A 16 -19.74 11.41 -0.78
N LYS A 17 -19.10 10.64 0.10
CA LYS A 17 -17.69 10.28 -0.05
C LYS A 17 -17.63 9.62 -1.41
N LYS A 18 -17.05 10.29 -2.40
CA LYS A 18 -16.78 9.66 -3.69
C LYS A 18 -15.88 8.46 -3.36
N PHE A 19 -16.42 7.26 -3.50
CA PHE A 19 -15.68 6.02 -3.31
C PHE A 19 -15.63 5.28 -4.63
N LYS A 20 -14.51 4.60 -4.86
CA LYS A 20 -14.28 3.77 -6.03
C LYS A 20 -14.00 2.34 -5.57
N TYR A 21 -14.68 1.38 -6.18
CA TYR A 21 -14.29 -0.01 -6.03
C TYR A 21 -13.12 -0.31 -6.95
N ILE A 22 -12.07 -0.87 -6.39
CA ILE A 22 -10.95 -1.44 -7.14
C ILE A 22 -10.86 -2.91 -6.79
N THR A 23 -10.58 -3.74 -7.78
CA THR A 23 -10.23 -5.15 -7.56
C THR A 23 -8.71 -5.27 -7.61
N ARG A 24 -8.14 -5.92 -6.60
CA ARG A 24 -6.72 -6.26 -6.52
C ARG A 24 -6.55 -7.67 -6.03
N GLN A 25 -5.50 -8.32 -6.50
CA GLN A 25 -5.14 -9.65 -6.03
C GLN A 25 -4.39 -9.56 -4.71
N CYS A 26 -4.71 -10.45 -3.76
CA CYS A 26 -3.95 -10.56 -2.53
C CYS A 26 -2.58 -11.19 -2.79
N SER A 27 -1.50 -10.53 -2.38
CA SER A 27 -0.13 -11.00 -2.55
C SER A 27 0.19 -12.31 -1.82
N ILE A 28 -0.55 -12.65 -0.75
CA ILE A 28 -0.33 -13.88 0.03
C ILE A 28 -1.12 -15.06 -0.55
N CYS A 29 -2.43 -14.90 -0.74
CA CYS A 29 -3.30 -16.02 -1.11
C CYS A 29 -3.72 -16.04 -2.57
N GLY A 30 -3.35 -15.03 -3.36
CA GLY A 30 -3.68 -14.94 -4.78
C GLY A 30 -5.17 -14.69 -5.08
N LYS A 31 -6.02 -14.52 -4.07
CA LYS A 31 -7.46 -14.27 -4.27
C LYS A 31 -7.74 -12.81 -4.58
N ASP A 32 -8.68 -12.58 -5.48
CA ASP A 32 -9.16 -11.24 -5.79
C ASP A 32 -9.94 -10.67 -4.61
N THR A 33 -9.60 -9.43 -4.24
CA THR A 33 -10.22 -8.70 -3.15
C THR A 33 -10.81 -7.41 -3.71
N LYS A 34 -12.09 -7.17 -3.39
CA LYS A 34 -12.75 -5.90 -3.68
C LYS A 34 -12.38 -4.91 -2.58
N ILE A 35 -11.79 -3.80 -2.98
CA ILE A 35 -11.31 -2.76 -2.09
C ILE A 35 -12.14 -1.51 -2.35
N LEU A 36 -12.65 -0.93 -1.27
CA LEU A 36 -13.37 0.33 -1.33
C LEU A 36 -12.38 1.45 -1.04
N LEU A 37 -12.02 2.21 -2.08
CA LEU A 37 -11.08 3.33 -1.98
C LEU A 37 -11.87 4.64 -1.88
N TYR A 38 -11.71 5.36 -0.80
CA TYR A 38 -12.28 6.69 -0.62
C TYR A 38 -11.39 7.76 -1.26
N THR A 39 -11.98 8.89 -1.69
CA THR A 39 -11.20 10.03 -2.24
C THR A 39 -10.16 10.61 -1.29
N ASN A 40 -10.30 10.39 0.02
CA ASN A 40 -9.34 10.83 1.03
C ASN A 40 -8.13 9.87 1.17
N GLY A 41 -8.01 8.87 0.29
CA GLY A 41 -6.93 7.89 0.32
C GLY A 41 -7.10 6.77 1.35
N LYS A 42 -8.16 6.79 2.16
CA LYS A 42 -8.50 5.65 3.03
C LYS A 42 -9.04 4.50 2.18
N HIS A 43 -8.76 3.27 2.61
CA HIS A 43 -9.25 2.07 1.96
C HIS A 43 -9.84 1.10 2.97
N GLU A 44 -10.88 0.37 2.55
CA GLU A 44 -11.52 -0.69 3.34
C GLU A 44 -11.59 -1.99 2.53
N GLY A 45 -11.52 -3.14 3.22
CA GLY A 45 -11.61 -4.48 2.64
C GLY A 45 -10.26 -5.17 2.35
N ALA A 46 -9.16 -4.41 2.29
CA ALA A 46 -7.80 -4.95 2.21
C ALA A 46 -6.80 -3.98 2.86
N TYR A 47 -5.61 -4.49 3.20
CA TYR A 47 -4.50 -3.71 3.71
C TYR A 47 -3.47 -3.49 2.61
N TYR A 48 -3.06 -2.24 2.47
CA TYR A 48 -2.00 -1.81 1.56
C TYR A 48 -0.71 -1.63 2.34
N PHE A 49 0.37 -2.29 1.93
CA PHE A 49 1.68 -2.17 2.59
C PHE A 49 2.67 -1.30 1.83
N GLY A 50 2.44 -1.04 0.54
CA GLY A 50 3.32 -0.22 -0.26
C GLY A 50 3.48 -0.71 -1.69
N LYS A 51 4.41 -0.06 -2.39
CA LYS A 51 4.81 -0.43 -3.75
C LYS A 51 6.17 -1.10 -3.70
N ILE A 52 6.26 -2.27 -4.31
CA ILE A 52 7.51 -3.00 -4.46
C ILE A 52 8.08 -2.65 -5.85
N PRO A 53 9.27 -2.04 -5.93
CA PRO A 53 9.95 -1.82 -7.19
C PRO A 53 10.39 -3.18 -7.76
N ILE A 54 10.04 -3.43 -9.03
CA ILE A 54 10.51 -4.59 -9.77
C ILE A 54 11.56 -4.10 -10.76
N SER A 55 12.77 -4.62 -10.58
CA SER A 55 13.93 -4.34 -11.42
C SER A 55 14.22 -5.55 -12.31
N SER A 56 14.81 -5.31 -13.48
CA SER A 56 15.19 -6.41 -14.36
C SER A 56 16.40 -7.16 -13.79
N LYS A 57 16.56 -8.44 -14.15
CA LYS A 57 17.72 -9.22 -13.72
C LYS A 57 19.04 -8.55 -14.12
N LYS A 58 19.11 -7.94 -15.32
CA LYS A 58 20.31 -7.22 -15.79
C LYS A 58 20.67 -6.01 -14.90
N GLU A 59 19.67 -5.25 -14.47
CA GLU A 59 19.87 -4.11 -13.57
C GLU A 59 20.27 -4.57 -12.16
N LEU A 60 19.65 -5.65 -11.68
CA LEU A 60 20.03 -6.26 -10.40
C LEU A 60 21.45 -6.79 -10.42
N ASP A 61 21.84 -7.53 -11.45
CA ASP A 61 23.20 -8.04 -11.62
C ASP A 61 24.22 -6.90 -11.71
N SER A 62 23.85 -5.78 -12.35
CA SER A 62 24.69 -4.58 -12.42
C SER A 62 24.85 -3.89 -11.07
N ALA A 63 23.78 -3.84 -10.27
CA ALA A 63 23.82 -3.32 -8.89
C ALA A 63 24.71 -4.20 -8.00
N ILE A 64 24.59 -5.53 -8.10
CA ILE A 64 25.42 -6.49 -7.36
C ILE A 64 26.90 -6.32 -7.75
N LYS A 65 27.21 -6.19 -9.05
CA LYS A 65 28.58 -5.97 -9.54
C LYS A 65 29.18 -4.65 -9.09
N ALA A 66 28.37 -3.61 -8.88
CA ALA A 66 28.84 -2.33 -8.35
C ALA A 66 29.32 -2.44 -6.90
N GLY A 67 28.94 -3.51 -6.19
CA GLY A 67 29.36 -3.77 -4.81
C GLY A 67 28.61 -2.93 -3.78
N THR A 68 29.09 -3.01 -2.54
CA THR A 68 28.55 -2.30 -1.39
C THR A 68 29.62 -1.44 -0.72
N HIS A 69 29.20 -0.42 0.01
CA HIS A 69 30.04 0.37 0.90
C HIS A 69 29.42 0.42 2.30
N LYS A 70 30.27 0.59 3.31
CA LYS A 70 29.83 0.67 4.71
C LYS A 70 29.36 2.08 5.03
N VAL A 71 28.11 2.18 5.48
CA VAL A 71 27.53 3.41 6.00
C VAL A 71 27.25 3.23 7.48
N LYS A 72 27.59 4.24 8.28
CA LYS A 72 27.24 4.29 9.69
C LYS A 72 25.91 5.02 9.84
N VAL A 73 24.88 4.28 10.25
CA VAL A 73 23.56 4.84 10.57
C VAL A 73 23.38 4.74 12.08
N GLY A 74 23.62 5.86 12.77
CA GLY A 74 23.64 5.91 14.23
C GLY A 74 24.78 5.05 14.82
N LYS A 75 24.41 4.03 15.61
CA LYS A 75 25.37 3.09 16.23
C LYS A 75 25.63 1.84 15.38
N MET A 76 24.87 1.65 14.29
CA MET A 76 24.99 0.47 13.44
C MET A 76 25.80 0.80 12.18
N THR A 77 26.66 -0.14 11.78
CA THR A 77 27.33 -0.11 10.48
C THR A 77 26.61 -1.09 9.57
N MET A 78 26.19 -0.62 8.41
CA MET A 78 25.45 -1.41 7.43
C MET A 78 26.10 -1.28 6.06
N ASP A 79 26.12 -2.40 5.33
CA ASP A 79 26.57 -2.43 3.94
C ASP A 79 25.42 -1.94 3.06
N VAL A 80 25.63 -0.81 2.38
CA VAL A 80 24.67 -0.19 1.47
C VAL A 80 25.17 -0.41 0.05
N MET A 81 24.27 -0.73 -0.89
CA MET A 81 24.64 -0.90 -2.29
C MET A 81 25.16 0.42 -2.88
N ASN A 82 26.21 0.33 -3.69
CA ASN A 82 26.75 1.48 -4.40
C ASN A 82 25.82 1.97 -5.52
N LYS A 83 24.97 1.08 -6.02
CA LYS A 83 24.03 1.36 -7.09
C LYS A 83 22.70 0.68 -6.78
N ASP A 84 21.63 1.45 -6.77
CA ASP A 84 20.28 0.89 -6.71
C ASP A 84 19.86 0.33 -8.08
N PRO A 85 19.26 -0.86 -8.14
CA PRO A 85 18.79 -1.43 -9.40
C PRO A 85 17.60 -0.64 -9.93
N LYS A 86 17.72 -0.08 -11.15
CA LYS A 86 16.69 0.79 -11.72
C LYS A 86 15.37 0.01 -11.92
N PRO A 87 14.26 0.43 -11.29
CA PRO A 87 12.99 -0.24 -11.44
C PRO A 87 12.34 0.09 -12.79
N TYR A 88 11.75 -0.90 -13.43
CA TYR A 88 10.95 -0.70 -14.66
C TYR A 88 9.44 -0.74 -14.38
N LYS A 89 9.03 -1.35 -13.27
CA LYS A 89 7.63 -1.44 -12.85
C LYS A 89 7.55 -1.38 -11.33
N HIS A 90 6.40 -0.93 -10.83
CA HIS A 90 6.05 -1.04 -9.43
C HIS A 90 4.82 -1.93 -9.30
N VAL A 91 4.84 -2.85 -8.35
CA VAL A 91 3.68 -3.67 -8.00
C VAL A 91 3.19 -3.26 -6.63
N GLU A 92 1.88 -3.02 -6.52
CA GLU A 92 1.24 -2.73 -5.25
C GLU A 92 1.09 -4.02 -4.45
N TYR A 93 1.54 -4.00 -3.21
CA TYR A 93 1.41 -5.12 -2.31
C TYR A 93 0.13 -4.96 -1.46
N TRP A 94 -0.83 -5.84 -1.72
CA TRP A 94 -2.15 -5.85 -1.08
C TRP A 94 -2.37 -7.16 -0.33
N GLU A 95 -2.87 -7.10 0.89
CA GLU A 95 -3.29 -8.28 1.63
C GLU A 95 -4.78 -8.22 1.95
N CYS A 96 -5.48 -9.34 1.77
CA CYS A 96 -6.85 -9.45 2.23
C CYS A 96 -6.89 -9.48 3.76
N GLN A 97 -8.01 -9.06 4.35
CA GLN A 97 -8.22 -9.04 5.80
C GLN A 97 -7.85 -10.37 6.48
N LYS A 98 -8.20 -11.50 5.84
CA LYS A 98 -7.92 -12.84 6.39
C LYS A 98 -6.44 -13.13 6.51
N CYS A 99 -5.64 -12.72 5.52
CA CYS A 99 -4.19 -12.93 5.53
C CYS A 99 -3.52 -11.99 6.52
N TYR A 100 -3.93 -10.71 6.52
CA TYR A 100 -3.45 -9.72 7.47
C TYR A 100 -3.64 -10.14 8.94
N ASN A 101 -4.85 -10.62 9.27
CA ASN A 101 -5.21 -11.02 10.64
C ASN A 101 -4.45 -12.26 11.15
N LYS A 102 -3.81 -13.05 10.28
CA LYS A 102 -2.99 -14.20 10.70
C LYS A 102 -1.61 -13.79 11.20
N ILE A 103 -1.08 -12.68 10.72
CA ILE A 103 0.27 -12.20 11.02
C ILE A 103 0.27 -11.33 12.29
N THR A 104 -0.88 -10.74 12.63
CA THR A 104 -1.04 -9.79 13.74
C THR A 104 -1.56 -10.42 15.04
N LYS A 105 -1.72 -11.75 15.08
CA LYS A 105 -2.07 -12.54 16.27
C LYS A 105 -0.88 -13.37 16.71
#